data_AF-A0A2W4QZB5-F1
#
_entry.id   AF-A0A2W4QZB5-F1
#
_cell.length_a   1.000
_cell.length_b   1.000
_cell.length_c   1.000
_cell.angle_alpha   90.00
_cell.angle_beta   90.00
_cell.angle_gamma   90.00
#
_symmetry.space_group_name_H-M   'P 1'
#
loop_
_entity.id
_entity.type
_entity.pdbx_description
1 polymer ?
#
loop_
_entity_poly.entity_id
_entity_poly.type
_entity_poly.pdbx_seq_one_letter_code
_entity_poly.pdbx_strand_id
1 'polypeptide(L)'
;LICDRSLEPFDYPIDLHKDVIFKYGDLDEELTDEIVNIRRDTAQLEIGQYIYEFISLEVPMKKLHPRFQDEELPEEGKIVYSSGPSVEDKESEDESPADPRWDILKKLK
;
A
#
# COMPACT_ATOMS: atom_id res chain seq x y z
N LEU A 1 10.51 -3.78 5.84
CA LEU A 1 9.46 -3.80 4.78
C LEU A 1 10.14 -3.84 3.40
N ILE A 2 9.43 -4.22 2.34
CA ILE A 2 9.94 -4.12 0.95
C ILE A 2 9.30 -2.89 0.31
N CYS A 3 10.11 -2.05 -0.34
CA CYS A 3 9.59 -0.84 -0.99
C CYS A 3 8.88 -1.19 -2.30
N ASP A 4 7.67 -0.70 -2.50
CA ASP A 4 6.90 -0.94 -3.72
C ASP A 4 7.51 -0.25 -4.97
N ARG A 5 8.38 0.75 -4.77
CA ARG A 5 9.05 1.49 -5.85
C ARG A 5 10.43 0.94 -6.21
N SER A 6 11.32 0.77 -5.23
CA SER A 6 12.68 0.28 -5.48
C SER A 6 12.83 -1.23 -5.36
N LEU A 7 11.84 -1.93 -4.77
CA LEU A 7 11.91 -3.35 -4.40
C LEU A 7 13.01 -3.68 -3.39
N GLU A 8 13.62 -2.67 -2.78
CA GLU A 8 14.66 -2.86 -1.77
C GLU A 8 14.04 -3.04 -0.37
N PRO A 9 14.68 -3.85 0.49
CA PRO A 9 14.31 -3.93 1.90
C PRO A 9 14.69 -2.62 2.62
N PHE A 10 13.81 -2.17 3.51
CA PHE A 10 14.03 -0.97 4.31
C PHE A 10 13.41 -1.10 5.69
N ASP A 11 13.95 -0.35 6.65
CA ASP A 11 13.40 -0.21 7.99
C ASP A 11 12.38 0.92 8.01
N TYR A 12 11.18 0.63 8.51
CA TYR A 12 10.11 1.60 8.67
C TYR A 12 9.92 1.86 10.17
N PRO A 13 10.14 3.10 10.65
CA PRO A 13 9.94 3.42 12.05
C PRO A 13 8.45 3.35 12.38
N ILE A 14 8.10 2.56 13.39
CA ILE A 14 6.73 2.46 13.91
C ILE A 14 6.78 2.91 15.37
N ASP A 15 6.00 3.94 15.69
CA ASP A 15 5.77 4.40 17.06
C ASP A 15 4.28 4.31 17.34
N LEU A 16 3.89 3.44 18.27
CA LEU A 16 2.51 3.06 18.49
C LEU A 16 2.24 2.90 19.99
N HIS A 17 1.14 3.48 20.45
CA HIS A 17 0.59 3.25 21.79
C HIS A 17 -0.85 2.71 21.65
N LYS A 18 -1.09 1.48 22.14
CA LYS A 18 -2.41 0.83 22.14
C LYS A 18 -2.67 0.21 23.50
N ASP A 19 -3.91 0.33 23.95
CA ASP A 19 -4.38 -0.22 25.22
C ASP A 19 -5.37 -1.36 24.95
N VAL A 20 -5.20 -2.48 25.66
CA VAL A 20 -6.14 -3.62 25.61
C VAL A 20 -6.54 -3.97 27.03
N ILE A 21 -7.84 -4.09 27.25
CA ILE A 21 -8.43 -4.36 28.56
C ILE A 21 -8.93 -5.81 28.58
N PHE A 22 -8.27 -6.63 29.40
CA PHE A 22 -8.70 -7.99 29.68
C PHE A 22 -9.63 -8.00 30.90
N LYS A 23 -10.87 -8.46 30.70
CA LYS A 23 -11.88 -8.61 31.75
C LYS A 23 -12.13 -10.08 32.02
N TYR A 24 -12.32 -10.43 33.29
CA TYR A 24 -12.67 -11.79 33.65
C TYR A 24 -14.18 -12.06 33.48
N GLY A 25 -14.51 -13.15 32.81
CA GLY A 25 -15.88 -13.62 32.62
C GLY A 25 -15.97 -15.14 32.52
N ASP A 26 -17.09 -15.60 31.97
CA ASP A 26 -17.43 -17.03 31.91
C ASP A 26 -16.98 -17.69 30.60
N LEU A 27 -16.81 -16.89 29.54
CA LEU A 27 -16.43 -17.31 28.19
C LEU A 27 -15.30 -16.40 27.67
N ASP A 28 -14.46 -16.97 26.81
CA ASP A 28 -13.47 -16.20 26.05
C ASP A 28 -14.16 -15.58 24.82
N GLU A 29 -14.26 -14.26 24.78
CA GLU A 29 -14.91 -13.53 23.70
C GLU A 29 -14.32 -12.13 23.52
N GLU A 30 -14.21 -11.70 22.26
CA GLU A 30 -13.88 -10.31 21.93
C GLU A 30 -15.16 -9.48 21.98
N LEU A 31 -15.24 -8.59 22.98
CA LEU A 31 -16.41 -7.72 23.16
C LEU A 31 -16.32 -6.50 22.25
N THR A 32 -15.10 -5.99 22.06
CA THR A 32 -14.77 -4.81 21.24
C THR A 32 -13.30 -4.91 20.88
N ASP A 33 -12.83 -4.11 19.91
CA ASP A 33 -11.44 -4.06 19.46
C ASP A 33 -10.41 -3.88 20.61
N GLU A 34 -10.81 -3.23 21.71
CA GLU A 34 -9.95 -2.95 22.87
C GLU A 34 -10.31 -3.76 24.13
N ILE A 35 -11.43 -4.51 24.12
CA ILE A 35 -11.92 -5.21 25.32
C ILE A 35 -12.13 -6.68 25.01
N VAL A 36 -11.38 -7.51 25.75
CA VAL A 36 -11.43 -8.97 25.62
C VAL A 36 -11.89 -9.57 26.94
N ASN A 37 -12.90 -10.44 26.85
CA ASN A 37 -13.35 -11.26 27.95
C ASN A 37 -12.49 -12.53 27.99
N ILE A 38 -11.94 -12.83 29.16
CA ILE A 38 -11.14 -14.04 29.41
C ILE A 38 -11.74 -14.85 30.54
N ARG A 39 -11.66 -16.17 30.45
CA ARG A 39 -12.13 -17.06 31.51
C ARG A 39 -11.31 -16.88 32.77
N ARG A 40 -11.96 -17.04 33.93
CA ARG A 40 -11.32 -16.89 35.25
C ARG A 40 -10.18 -17.90 35.52
N ASP A 41 -10.16 -19.03 34.82
CA ASP A 41 -9.11 -20.05 34.92
C ASP A 41 -7.92 -19.80 33.96
N THR A 42 -7.93 -18.70 33.22
CA THR A 42 -6.83 -18.31 32.33
C THR A 42 -5.62 -17.89 33.15
N ALA A 43 -4.60 -18.76 33.20
CA ALA A 43 -3.37 -18.54 33.95
C ALA A 43 -2.29 -17.79 33.14
N GLN A 44 -2.38 -17.83 31.82
CA GLN A 44 -1.41 -17.25 30.90
C GLN A 44 -2.16 -16.57 29.76
N LEU A 45 -1.64 -15.42 29.31
CA LEU A 45 -2.22 -14.64 28.22
C LEU A 45 -1.24 -14.63 27.05
N GLU A 46 -1.73 -14.95 25.85
CA GLU A 46 -0.96 -14.83 24.62
C GLU A 46 -1.10 -13.40 24.08
N ILE A 47 -0.01 -12.63 24.14
CA ILE A 47 -0.01 -11.21 23.74
C ILE A 47 0.49 -11.06 22.29
N GLY A 48 1.13 -12.09 21.73
CA GLY A 48 1.75 -12.03 20.40
C GLY A 48 0.77 -11.73 19.28
N GLN A 49 -0.47 -12.24 19.37
CA GLN A 49 -1.52 -11.95 18.38
C GLN A 49 -1.85 -10.45 18.35
N TYR A 50 -2.11 -9.84 19.50
CA TYR A 50 -2.44 -8.41 19.59
C TYR A 50 -1.29 -7.53 19.08
N ILE A 51 -0.05 -7.85 19.46
CA ILE A 51 1.13 -7.12 18.98
C ILE A 51 1.23 -7.22 17.44
N TYR A 52 1.04 -8.41 16.89
CA TYR A 52 1.10 -8.63 15.44
C TYR A 52 0.00 -7.85 14.70
N GLU A 53 -1.24 -7.88 15.20
CA GLU A 53 -2.35 -7.15 14.61
C GLU A 53 -2.13 -5.65 14.66
N PHE A 54 -1.71 -5.11 15.80
CA PHE A 54 -1.42 -3.68 15.97
C PHE A 54 -0.31 -3.20 15.04
N ILE A 55 0.78 -3.95 14.93
CA ILE A 55 1.86 -3.61 14.00
C ILE A 55 1.36 -3.69 12.56
N SER A 56 0.59 -4.72 12.22
CA SER A 56 0.10 -4.93 10.85
C SER A 56 -0.85 -3.83 10.39
N LEU A 57 -1.69 -3.31 11.29
CA LEU A 57 -2.59 -2.19 11.02
C LEU A 57 -1.86 -0.86 10.81
N GLU A 58 -0.70 -0.68 11.45
CA GLU A 58 0.10 0.55 11.34
C GLU A 58 0.93 0.60 10.05
N VAL A 59 1.12 -0.54 9.36
CA VAL A 59 1.85 -0.57 8.10
C VAL A 59 1.01 0.07 6.98
N PRO A 60 1.52 1.11 6.28
CA PRO A 60 0.77 1.77 5.22
C PRO A 60 0.51 0.84 4.03
N MET A 61 -0.62 1.07 3.34
CA MET A 61 -0.99 0.32 2.13
C MET A 61 0.06 0.42 1.03
N LYS A 62 0.70 1.59 0.89
CA LYS A 62 1.83 1.83 -0.01
C LYS A 62 3.11 1.88 0.82
N LYS A 63 3.97 0.89 0.64
CA LYS A 63 5.22 0.73 1.39
C LYS A 63 6.31 1.49 0.65
N LEU A 64 6.52 2.73 1.06
CA LEU A 64 7.54 3.58 0.47
C LEU A 64 8.76 3.66 1.38
N HIS A 65 9.95 3.49 0.80
CA HIS A 65 11.19 3.74 1.53
C HIS A 65 11.21 5.22 1.96
N PRO A 66 11.61 5.55 3.21
CA PRO A 66 11.70 6.94 3.69
C PRO A 66 12.47 7.91 2.79
N ARG A 67 13.40 7.40 1.96
CA ARG A 67 14.15 8.19 0.97
C ARG A 67 13.28 8.84 -0.10
N PHE A 68 12.14 8.22 -0.44
CA PHE A 68 11.22 8.71 -1.46
C PHE A 68 10.02 9.44 -0.85
N GLN A 69 9.97 9.62 0.47
CA GLN A 69 8.85 10.25 1.17
C GLN A 69 8.81 11.76 0.93
N ASP A 70 9.98 12.39 0.81
CA ASP A 70 10.14 13.84 0.55
C ASP A 70 10.34 14.17 -0.95
N GLU A 71 10.42 13.15 -1.81
CA GLU A 71 10.21 13.37 -3.23
C GLU A 71 8.72 13.65 -3.42
N GLU A 72 8.30 14.90 -3.15
CA GLU A 72 7.06 15.44 -3.68
C GLU A 72 7.03 15.03 -5.15
N LEU A 73 6.12 14.12 -5.50
CA LEU A 73 5.81 13.94 -6.91
C LEU A 73 5.45 15.34 -7.40
N PRO A 74 6.10 15.90 -8.44
CA PRO A 74 5.60 17.11 -9.10
C PRO A 74 4.24 16.89 -9.78
N GLU A 75 3.52 15.83 -9.42
CA GLU A 75 2.50 15.13 -10.19
C GLU A 75 1.56 14.37 -9.25
N GLU A 76 1.05 15.02 -8.20
CA GLU A 76 -0.30 14.67 -7.74
C GLU A 76 -1.25 14.85 -8.93
N GLY A 77 -1.48 13.77 -9.68
CA GLY A 77 -2.44 13.73 -10.78
C GLY A 77 -1.88 13.71 -12.20
N LYS A 78 -0.60 13.37 -12.46
CA LYS A 78 -0.26 13.02 -13.85
C LYS A 78 -0.85 11.66 -14.20
N ILE A 79 -2.01 11.71 -14.85
CA ILE A 79 -2.58 10.58 -15.57
C ILE A 79 -1.52 10.14 -16.60
N VAL A 80 -0.84 9.03 -16.33
CA VAL A 80 0.22 8.50 -17.22
C VAL A 80 -0.36 8.07 -18.58
N TYR A 81 -1.68 7.88 -18.67
CA TYR A 81 -2.36 7.64 -19.93
C TYR A 81 -3.79 8.20 -19.94
N SER A 82 -4.01 9.26 -20.73
CA SER A 82 -5.32 9.82 -21.06
C SER A 82 -5.68 9.36 -22.47
N SER A 83 -6.75 8.59 -22.62
CA SER A 83 -7.28 8.20 -23.94
C SER A 83 -8.27 9.22 -24.52
N GLY A 84 -8.10 10.51 -24.20
CA GLY A 84 -8.89 11.61 -24.74
C GLY A 84 -8.04 12.49 -25.67
N PRO A 85 -8.59 13.03 -26.76
CA PRO A 85 -7.83 13.87 -27.68
C PRO A 85 -7.49 15.19 -26.97
N SER A 86 -6.21 15.41 -26.68
CA SER A 86 -5.68 16.74 -26.38
C SER A 86 -5.75 17.55 -27.67
N VAL A 87 -6.72 18.45 -27.72
CA VAL A 87 -6.91 19.41 -28.80
C VAL A 87 -5.78 20.44 -28.72
N GLU A 88 -4.76 20.27 -29.55
CA GLU A 88 -3.96 21.35 -30.12
C GLU A 88 -3.27 20.81 -31.38
N ASP A 89 -3.87 21.15 -32.52
CA ASP A 89 -3.41 20.84 -33.86
C ASP A 89 -1.99 21.34 -34.11
N LYS A 90 -1.10 20.45 -34.58
CA LYS A 90 -0.06 20.80 -35.56
C LYS A 90 0.05 19.69 -36.59
N GLU A 91 -0.57 19.93 -37.74
CA GLU A 91 -0.17 19.35 -39.01
C GLU A 91 1.35 19.42 -39.15
N SER A 92 1.99 18.27 -39.06
CA SER A 92 3.32 18.02 -39.61
C SER A 92 3.29 16.60 -40.14
N GLU A 93 3.08 16.47 -41.44
CA GLU A 93 3.53 15.30 -42.20
C GLU A 93 5.06 15.23 -42.07
N ASP A 94 5.55 14.74 -40.93
CA ASP A 94 6.95 14.33 -40.80
C ASP A 94 7.01 12.82 -41.03
N GLU A 95 7.42 12.47 -42.25
CA GLU A 95 7.94 11.17 -42.66
C GLU A 95 9.18 10.81 -41.81
N SER A 96 8.97 10.48 -40.53
CA SER A 96 9.96 9.75 -39.75
C SER A 96 9.85 8.26 -40.09
N PRO A 97 10.97 7.52 -40.21
CA PRO A 97 10.93 6.12 -40.57
C PRO A 97 10.16 5.36 -39.48
N ALA A 98 8.98 4.87 -39.85
CA ALA A 98 8.11 4.14 -38.94
C ALA A 98 8.88 2.97 -38.31
N ASP A 99 8.76 2.81 -36.99
CA ASP A 99 9.38 1.69 -36.28
C ASP A 99 8.90 0.37 -36.90
N PRO A 100 9.82 -0.51 -37.34
CA PRO A 100 9.46 -1.76 -38.01
C PRO A 100 8.58 -2.68 -37.17
N ARG A 101 8.52 -2.50 -35.84
CA ARG A 101 7.59 -3.22 -34.97
C ARG A 101 6.12 -2.85 -35.23
N TRP A 102 5.84 -1.59 -35.60
CA TRP A 102 4.47 -1.11 -35.81
C TRP A 102 3.91 -1.45 -37.18
N ASP A 103 4.77 -1.66 -38.19
CA ASP A 103 4.35 -2.11 -39.51
C ASP A 103 3.85 -3.55 -39.55
N ILE A 104 4.24 -4.38 -38.57
CA ILE A 104 3.74 -5.74 -38.42
C ILE A 104 2.27 -5.72 -37.99
N LEU A 105 1.88 -4.77 -37.14
CA LEU A 105 0.52 -4.64 -36.64
C LEU A 105 -0.47 -4.21 -37.74
N LYS A 106 -0.02 -3.39 -38.70
CA LYS A 106 -0.84 -2.97 -39.85
C LYS A 106 -1.16 -4.11 -40.82
N LYS A 107 -0.37 -5.19 -40.81
CA LYS A 107 -0.53 -6.36 -41.70
C LYS A 107 -1.52 -7.40 -41.17
N LEU A 108 -2.06 -7.22 -39.98
CA LEU A 108 -3.00 -8.15 -39.32
C LEU A 108 -4.47 -7.75 -39.54
N LYS A 109 -4.83 -7.35 -40.77
CA LYS A 109 -6.24 -7.08 -41.13
C LYS A 109 -6.96 -8.35 -41.56
#